data_AF-S9S7Z7-F1
#
_entry.id   AF-S9S7Z7-F1
#
_cell.length_a   1.000
_cell.length_b   1.000
_cell.length_c   1.000
_cell.angle_alpha   90.00
_cell.angle_beta   90.00
_cell.angle_gamma   90.00
#
_symmetry.space_group_name_H-M   'P 1'
#
loop_
_entity.id
_entity.type
_entity.pdbx_description
1 polymer ?
#
loop_
_entity_poly.entity_id
_entity_poly.type
_entity_poly.pdbx_seq_one_letter_code
_entity_poly.pdbx_strand_id
1 'polypeptide(L)'
;MTTDLPADQRLLLDGLLARLDGIRDSAALSQFMSDVLRSLLRRQGDAEFRETIQAAFAEGLVAHTWDEQKVLAAEVIRVVIDKRPEIALAWQMANAGSSPVGTRRAADAPPSPPPVASAPPPTSEYLYAEAEAGLGRYVADIAVRRLAQFQVPPATLPSAAYHSGRPFFLFDPALGQVLGDFVAGPLLRHCRDGMERRVYRPCEGGVPVGDEAWAAYMADKRDHVWAILLDRLTRLAVDHQSAEAKQNGVHEGGDPGYRIVEVPVTKPRHFSILGVEFTLGHVTTTRRVRVKTPPANALESNEQEALDLLAELRLLAERARIELPDSADFQFLRTLFEFNVRQFVALRDELMALFANAGTSGPFLLERLHAIDDVLSSILADILGLMLFTRHGDGRFGLSDFYYFCQGAARDFSAVSETRPFSVIEIASRPRELVLQLREGLRRRVHPDKLLSAVEKLLECWTVIGRTRFGTELDQGLAVFDSFAPLFADDPDCEVIAEITRMVRGQLVTGGASRESLLLALGRAYEPIGRRTAGRY
;
A
#
# COMPACT_ATOMS: atom_id res chain seq x y z
N MET A 1 -37.46 -1.44 20.85
CA MET A 1 -38.24 -1.07 19.66
C MET A 1 -37.78 -1.96 18.52
N THR A 2 -38.61 -2.92 18.13
CA THR A 2 -38.33 -3.89 17.06
C THR A 2 -38.46 -3.19 15.72
N THR A 3 -37.33 -2.74 15.16
CA THR A 3 -37.25 -2.31 13.76
C THR A 3 -37.46 -3.53 12.88
N ASP A 4 -38.50 -3.49 12.07
CA ASP A 4 -38.81 -4.54 11.12
C ASP A 4 -37.75 -4.52 10.01
N LEU A 5 -36.82 -5.48 10.07
CA LEU A 5 -35.79 -5.67 9.06
C LEU A 5 -36.43 -5.93 7.68
N PRO A 6 -35.89 -5.35 6.59
CA PRO A 6 -36.26 -5.66 5.21
C PRO A 6 -36.26 -7.18 4.91
N ALA A 7 -37.12 -7.64 3.98
CA ALA A 7 -37.36 -9.07 3.74
C ALA A 7 -36.10 -9.85 3.31
N ASP A 8 -35.19 -9.22 2.57
CA ASP A 8 -33.90 -9.72 2.15
C ASP A 8 -32.91 -9.90 3.32
N GLN A 9 -32.94 -8.99 4.29
CA GLN A 9 -32.15 -9.06 5.52
C GLN A 9 -32.72 -10.08 6.51
N ARG A 10 -34.04 -10.23 6.57
CA ARG A 10 -34.71 -11.30 7.34
C ARG A 10 -34.32 -12.68 6.83
N LEU A 11 -34.30 -12.91 5.52
CA LEU A 11 -33.87 -14.20 4.96
C LEU A 11 -32.42 -14.57 5.35
N LEU A 12 -31.51 -13.59 5.35
CA LEU A 12 -30.14 -13.79 5.82
C LEU A 12 -30.08 -14.09 7.32
N LEU A 13 -30.82 -13.32 8.12
CA LEU A 13 -30.89 -13.49 9.57
C LEU A 13 -31.45 -14.88 9.92
N ASP A 14 -32.60 -15.27 9.35
CA ASP A 14 -33.24 -16.56 9.59
C ASP A 14 -32.32 -17.74 9.19
N GLY A 15 -31.59 -17.61 8.08
CA GLY A 15 -30.63 -18.62 7.65
C GLY A 15 -29.42 -18.77 8.59
N LEU A 16 -28.95 -17.67 9.19
CA LEU A 16 -27.88 -17.70 10.17
C LEU A 16 -28.35 -18.20 11.53
N LEU A 17 -29.58 -17.83 11.95
CA LEU A 17 -30.20 -18.32 13.19
C LEU A 17 -30.50 -19.82 13.12
N ALA A 18 -31.00 -20.33 12.00
CA ALA A 18 -31.19 -21.77 11.82
C ALA A 18 -29.88 -22.57 11.92
N ARG A 19 -28.76 -22.00 11.46
CA ARG A 19 -27.42 -22.60 11.61
C ARG A 19 -26.90 -22.50 13.04
N LEU A 20 -27.18 -21.39 13.73
CA LEU A 20 -26.84 -21.16 15.13
C LEU A 20 -27.54 -22.19 16.05
N ASP A 21 -28.79 -22.53 15.78
CA ASP A 21 -29.55 -23.54 16.53
C ASP A 21 -28.90 -24.92 16.48
N GLY A 22 -28.26 -25.27 15.35
CA GLY A 22 -27.56 -26.53 15.14
C GLY A 22 -26.23 -26.69 15.91
N ILE A 23 -25.71 -25.61 16.50
CA ILE A 23 -24.44 -25.63 17.23
C ILE A 23 -24.64 -26.22 18.63
N ARG A 24 -23.70 -27.06 19.08
CA ARG A 24 -23.80 -27.85 20.31
C ARG A 24 -22.78 -27.50 21.40
N ASP A 25 -21.73 -26.76 21.08
CA ASP A 25 -20.69 -26.38 22.05
C ASP A 25 -20.14 -24.95 21.82
N SER A 26 -19.52 -24.40 22.87
CA SER A 26 -19.02 -23.02 22.91
C SER A 26 -17.84 -22.77 21.99
N ALA A 27 -17.03 -23.78 21.68
CA ALA A 27 -15.90 -23.65 20.76
C ALA A 27 -16.38 -23.50 19.31
N ALA A 28 -17.34 -24.33 18.91
CA ALA A 28 -18.00 -24.25 17.61
C ALA A 28 -18.82 -22.96 17.47
N LEU A 29 -19.42 -22.45 18.56
CA LEU A 29 -20.11 -21.16 18.58
C LEU A 29 -19.15 -19.99 18.30
N SER A 30 -17.99 -19.96 18.98
CA SER A 30 -16.97 -18.93 18.77
C SER A 30 -16.40 -18.96 17.35
N GLN A 31 -16.12 -20.15 16.83
CA GLN A 31 -15.65 -20.32 15.46
C GLN A 31 -16.70 -19.88 14.44
N PHE A 32 -17.96 -20.28 14.63
CA PHE A 32 -19.07 -19.88 13.77
C PHE A 32 -19.26 -18.36 13.76
N MET A 33 -19.27 -17.72 14.93
CA MET A 33 -19.40 -16.26 15.03
C MET A 33 -18.21 -15.52 14.42
N SER A 34 -17.00 -16.07 14.56
CA SER A 34 -15.80 -15.52 13.91
C SER A 34 -15.91 -15.55 12.39
N ASP A 35 -16.41 -16.65 11.84
CA ASP A 35 -16.58 -16.82 10.39
C ASP A 35 -17.74 -15.99 9.85
N VAL A 36 -18.85 -15.87 10.60
CA VAL A 36 -19.98 -15.01 10.26
C VAL A 36 -19.56 -13.54 10.28
N LEU A 37 -18.91 -13.06 11.34
CA LEU A 37 -18.43 -11.68 11.42
C LEU A 37 -17.36 -11.37 10.38
N ARG A 38 -16.44 -12.29 10.08
CA ARG A 38 -15.47 -12.14 8.99
C ARG A 38 -16.15 -12.07 7.63
N SER A 39 -17.21 -12.85 7.43
CA SER A 39 -17.96 -12.84 6.18
C SER A 39 -18.85 -11.61 6.02
N LEU A 40 -19.40 -11.07 7.12
CA LEU A 40 -20.24 -9.88 7.07
C LEU A 40 -19.38 -8.60 7.02
N LEU A 41 -18.36 -8.47 7.86
CA LEU A 41 -17.49 -7.29 7.98
C LEU A 41 -16.19 -7.45 7.17
N ARG A 42 -16.29 -7.35 5.84
CA ARG A 42 -15.17 -7.60 4.90
C ARG A 42 -14.31 -6.36 4.57
N ARG A 43 -14.67 -5.14 4.97
CA ARG A 43 -13.93 -3.90 4.64
C ARG A 43 -12.78 -3.64 5.64
N GLN A 44 -11.70 -2.99 5.19
CA GLN A 44 -10.53 -2.63 6.03
C GLN A 44 -10.91 -1.72 7.22
N GLY A 45 -11.83 -0.77 7.05
CA GLY A 45 -12.30 0.11 8.14
C GLY A 45 -13.15 -0.58 9.21
N ASP A 46 -13.58 -1.83 8.99
CA ASP A 46 -14.33 -2.61 9.98
C ASP A 46 -13.41 -3.57 10.75
N ALA A 47 -12.08 -3.57 10.51
CA ALA A 47 -11.16 -4.51 11.16
C ALA A 47 -11.08 -4.30 12.68
N GLU A 48 -10.93 -3.05 13.13
CA GLU A 48 -10.93 -2.70 14.55
C GLU A 48 -12.31 -2.94 15.19
N PHE A 49 -13.40 -2.63 14.48
CA PHE A 49 -14.77 -2.88 14.95
C PHE A 49 -15.06 -4.37 15.08
N ARG A 50 -14.60 -5.18 14.12
CA ARG A 50 -14.72 -6.64 14.13
C ARG A 50 -13.89 -7.25 15.26
N GLU A 51 -12.66 -6.80 15.45
CA GLU A 51 -11.78 -7.26 16.54
C GLU A 51 -12.37 -6.88 17.91
N THR A 52 -12.91 -5.67 18.04
CA THR A 52 -13.59 -5.20 19.26
C THR A 52 -14.85 -6.01 19.55
N ILE A 53 -15.70 -6.29 18.55
CA ILE A 53 -16.90 -7.13 18.74
C ILE A 53 -16.51 -8.58 19.04
N GLN A 54 -15.48 -9.12 18.37
CA GLN A 54 -15.01 -10.49 18.62
C GLN A 54 -14.41 -10.64 20.01
N ALA A 55 -13.61 -9.67 20.47
CA ALA A 55 -13.07 -9.62 21.81
C ALA A 55 -14.19 -9.47 22.86
N ALA A 56 -15.10 -8.52 22.67
CA ALA A 56 -16.24 -8.32 23.58
C ALA A 56 -17.18 -9.54 23.62
N PHE A 57 -17.39 -10.20 22.49
CA PHE A 57 -18.17 -11.44 22.43
C PHE A 57 -17.45 -12.59 23.13
N ALA A 58 -16.15 -12.78 22.89
CA ALA A 58 -15.34 -13.83 23.53
C ALA A 58 -15.24 -13.64 25.05
N GLU A 59 -15.07 -12.40 25.53
CA GLU A 59 -15.09 -12.06 26.95
C GLU A 59 -16.48 -12.27 27.57
N GLY A 60 -17.54 -11.90 26.84
CA GLY A 60 -18.92 -12.10 27.27
C GLY A 60 -19.32 -13.56 27.39
N LEU A 61 -18.82 -14.45 26.53
CA LEU A 61 -19.12 -15.89 26.58
C LEU A 61 -18.72 -16.54 27.91
N VAL A 62 -17.64 -16.07 28.55
CA VAL A 62 -17.10 -16.67 29.79
C VAL A 62 -18.06 -16.54 30.98
N ALA A 63 -18.97 -15.56 30.96
CA ALA A 63 -19.85 -15.25 32.08
C ALA A 63 -21.31 -15.75 31.92
N HIS A 64 -21.67 -16.34 30.78
CA HIS A 64 -23.06 -16.66 30.43
C HIS A 64 -23.34 -18.16 30.29
N THR A 65 -24.56 -18.57 30.61
CA THR A 65 -25.03 -19.95 30.38
C THR A 65 -25.19 -20.24 28.88
N TRP A 66 -25.18 -21.51 28.48
CA TRP A 66 -25.24 -21.91 27.06
C TRP A 66 -26.43 -21.30 26.29
N ASP A 67 -27.61 -21.23 26.92
CA ASP A 67 -28.80 -20.64 26.30
C ASP A 67 -28.65 -19.12 26.16
N GLU A 68 -28.04 -18.44 27.14
CA GLU A 68 -27.72 -17.01 27.07
C GLU A 68 -26.66 -16.69 26.02
N GLN A 69 -25.66 -17.56 25.84
CA GLN A 69 -24.64 -17.43 24.80
C GLN A 69 -25.25 -17.49 23.39
N LYS A 70 -26.25 -18.37 23.17
CA LYS A 70 -26.99 -18.44 21.89
C LYS A 70 -27.84 -17.20 21.65
N VAL A 71 -28.53 -16.70 22.69
CA VAL A 71 -29.32 -15.46 22.60
C VAL A 71 -28.42 -14.25 22.29
N LEU A 72 -27.26 -14.16 22.92
CA LEU A 72 -26.28 -13.11 22.66
C LEU A 72 -25.74 -13.18 21.23
N ALA A 73 -25.40 -14.38 20.74
CA ALA A 73 -24.94 -14.58 19.37
C ALA A 73 -26.00 -14.17 18.33
N ALA A 74 -27.26 -14.55 18.56
CA ALA A 74 -28.39 -14.15 17.73
C ALA A 74 -28.58 -12.62 17.68
N GLU A 75 -28.42 -11.96 18.82
CA GLU A 75 -28.53 -10.51 18.92
C GLU A 75 -27.38 -9.79 18.21
N VAL A 76 -26.14 -10.27 18.36
CA VAL A 76 -24.97 -9.73 17.66
C VAL A 76 -25.14 -9.85 16.14
N ILE A 77 -25.60 -11.00 15.63
CA ILE A 77 -25.86 -11.19 14.19
C ILE A 77 -26.92 -10.20 13.71
N ARG A 78 -28.01 -10.03 14.47
CA ARG A 78 -29.10 -9.09 14.13
C ARG A 78 -28.60 -7.65 14.06
N VAL A 79 -27.84 -7.20 15.07
CA VAL A 79 -27.32 -5.82 15.14
C VAL A 79 -26.35 -5.53 13.99
N VAL A 80 -25.49 -6.50 13.64
CA VAL A 80 -24.54 -6.34 12.53
C VAL A 80 -25.26 -6.22 11.19
N ILE A 81 -26.33 -7.01 10.96
CA ILE A 81 -27.14 -6.92 9.73
C ILE A 81 -27.91 -5.60 9.66
N ASP A 82 -28.53 -5.16 10.76
CA ASP A 82 -29.28 -3.89 10.83
C ASP A 82 -28.39 -2.66 10.54
N LYS A 83 -27.14 -2.67 11.01
CA LYS A 83 -26.19 -1.56 10.81
C LYS A 83 -25.53 -1.53 9.43
N ARG A 84 -25.70 -2.57 8.61
CA ARG A 84 -24.99 -2.74 7.33
C ARG A 84 -25.87 -3.44 6.27
N PRO A 85 -26.92 -2.76 5.78
CA PRO A 85 -27.89 -3.33 4.84
C PRO A 85 -27.28 -3.79 3.51
N GLU A 86 -26.17 -3.20 3.07
CA GLU A 86 -25.45 -3.50 1.83
C GLU A 86 -24.85 -4.93 1.79
N ILE A 87 -24.64 -5.56 2.94
CA ILE A 87 -24.04 -6.90 3.02
C ILE A 87 -25.04 -7.99 2.61
N ALA A 88 -26.34 -7.81 2.90
CA ALA A 88 -27.37 -8.76 2.53
C ALA A 88 -27.45 -8.93 0.99
N LEU A 89 -27.31 -7.82 0.26
CA LEU A 89 -27.23 -7.80 -1.20
C LEU A 89 -25.98 -8.53 -1.73
N ALA A 90 -24.81 -8.28 -1.14
CA ALA A 90 -23.56 -8.92 -1.54
C ALA A 90 -23.54 -10.44 -1.27
N TRP A 91 -24.15 -10.88 -0.17
CA TRP A 91 -24.26 -12.30 0.18
C TRP A 91 -25.21 -13.06 -0.76
N GLN A 92 -26.33 -12.44 -1.15
CA GLN A 92 -27.24 -13.02 -2.13
C GLN A 92 -26.59 -13.15 -3.51
N MET A 93 -25.80 -12.15 -3.94
CA MET A 93 -25.02 -12.24 -5.18
C MET A 93 -23.96 -13.36 -5.13
N ALA A 94 -23.33 -13.58 -3.97
CA ALA A 94 -22.35 -14.65 -3.79
C ALA A 94 -22.97 -16.05 -3.76
N ASN A 95 -24.18 -16.20 -3.19
CA ASN A 95 -24.87 -17.49 -3.09
C ASN A 95 -25.83 -17.81 -4.25
N ALA A 96 -26.17 -16.83 -5.08
CA ALA A 96 -26.83 -17.07 -6.37
C ALA A 96 -25.94 -17.88 -7.33
N GLY A 97 -24.62 -17.93 -7.09
CA GLY A 97 -23.64 -18.72 -7.85
C GLY A 97 -23.49 -20.18 -7.43
N SER A 98 -24.22 -20.66 -6.41
CA SER A 98 -24.07 -22.05 -5.91
C SER A 98 -25.39 -22.67 -5.46
N SER A 99 -26.28 -22.94 -6.42
CA SER A 99 -27.33 -23.96 -6.21
C SER A 99 -26.78 -25.36 -6.52
N PRO A 100 -26.84 -26.32 -5.58
CA PRO A 100 -26.56 -27.72 -5.89
C PRO A 100 -27.81 -28.29 -6.56
N VAL A 101 -27.86 -28.25 -7.89
CA VAL A 101 -28.88 -28.99 -8.63
C VAL A 101 -28.49 -30.46 -8.60
N GLY A 102 -29.33 -31.26 -7.93
CA GLY A 102 -29.15 -32.68 -7.76
C GLY A 102 -28.90 -33.41 -9.09
N THR A 103 -27.89 -34.28 -9.04
CA THR A 103 -27.57 -35.26 -10.06
C THR A 103 -28.80 -36.12 -10.39
N ARG A 104 -29.42 -35.89 -11.55
CA ARG A 104 -30.21 -36.89 -12.27
C ARG A 104 -29.45 -37.32 -13.52
N ARG A 105 -29.35 -38.64 -13.70
CA ARG A 105 -28.56 -39.33 -14.73
C ARG A 105 -28.93 -38.88 -16.15
N ALA A 106 -27.91 -38.75 -16.99
CA ALA A 106 -27.96 -38.31 -18.39
C ALA A 106 -28.56 -39.33 -19.39
N ALA A 107 -29.55 -40.13 -18.98
CA ALA A 107 -30.12 -41.17 -19.85
C ALA A 107 -31.59 -40.95 -20.25
N ASP A 108 -32.33 -40.07 -19.57
CA ASP A 108 -33.78 -39.92 -19.81
C ASP A 108 -34.17 -38.44 -19.99
N ALA A 109 -33.91 -37.86 -21.17
CA ALA A 109 -34.61 -36.67 -21.65
C ALA A 109 -34.60 -36.58 -23.18
N PRO A 110 -35.74 -36.27 -23.83
CA PRO A 110 -35.88 -36.25 -25.29
C PRO A 110 -35.15 -35.06 -25.96
N PRO A 111 -34.76 -35.17 -27.24
CA PRO A 111 -33.97 -34.14 -27.91
C PRO A 111 -34.74 -32.83 -28.05
N SER A 112 -34.17 -31.75 -27.50
CA SER A 112 -34.66 -30.38 -27.66
C SER A 112 -34.11 -29.73 -28.95
N PRO A 113 -34.87 -28.85 -29.61
CA PRO A 113 -34.45 -28.20 -30.86
C PRO A 113 -33.26 -27.24 -30.64
N PRO A 114 -32.46 -26.97 -31.69
CA PRO A 114 -31.24 -26.18 -31.54
C PRO A 114 -31.56 -24.74 -31.12
N PRO A 115 -30.83 -24.18 -30.14
CA PRO A 115 -31.02 -22.80 -29.72
C PRO A 115 -30.51 -21.84 -30.78
N VAL A 116 -31.36 -20.88 -31.14
CA VAL A 116 -30.93 -19.68 -31.88
C VAL A 116 -29.94 -18.95 -30.98
N ALA A 117 -28.70 -18.83 -31.43
CA ALA A 117 -27.67 -18.11 -30.72
C ALA A 117 -28.09 -16.64 -30.56
N SER A 118 -28.51 -16.26 -29.34
CA SER A 118 -28.53 -14.88 -28.92
C SER A 118 -27.08 -14.43 -28.81
N ALA A 119 -26.63 -13.69 -29.82
CA ALA A 119 -25.35 -13.01 -29.79
C ALA A 119 -25.27 -12.14 -28.52
N PRO A 120 -24.12 -12.09 -27.84
CA PRO A 120 -23.91 -11.13 -26.76
C PRO A 120 -24.10 -9.71 -27.33
N PRO A 121 -24.61 -8.75 -26.53
CA PRO A 121 -24.71 -7.37 -26.99
C PRO A 121 -23.30 -6.89 -27.40
N PRO A 122 -23.15 -6.21 -28.55
CA PRO A 122 -21.84 -5.74 -28.99
C PRO A 122 -21.34 -4.72 -27.98
N THR A 123 -20.33 -5.10 -27.19
CA THR A 123 -19.40 -4.12 -26.63
C THR A 123 -18.81 -3.40 -27.84
N SER A 124 -18.96 -2.08 -27.93
CA SER A 124 -18.24 -1.32 -28.96
C SER A 124 -16.75 -1.63 -28.77
N GLU A 125 -16.16 -2.42 -29.67
CA GLU A 125 -14.75 -2.76 -29.62
C GLU A 125 -13.98 -1.45 -29.71
N TYR A 126 -13.36 -1.07 -28.59
CA TYR A 126 -12.47 0.07 -28.54
C TYR A 126 -11.34 -0.19 -29.55
N LEU A 127 -11.34 0.60 -30.64
CA LEU A 127 -10.54 0.36 -31.86
C LEU A 127 -9.04 0.19 -31.60
N TYR A 128 -8.54 0.74 -30.49
CA TYR A 128 -7.12 0.73 -30.14
C TYR A 128 -6.78 -0.21 -28.97
N ALA A 129 -7.67 -1.13 -28.59
CA ALA A 129 -7.47 -2.03 -27.46
C ALA A 129 -6.18 -2.86 -27.57
N GLU A 130 -5.89 -3.42 -28.75
CA GLU A 130 -4.69 -4.21 -28.96
C GLU A 130 -3.40 -3.36 -28.97
N ALA A 131 -3.47 -2.15 -29.55
CA ALA A 131 -2.36 -1.20 -29.53
C ALA A 131 -2.06 -0.70 -28.10
N GLU A 132 -3.09 -0.45 -27.29
CA GLU A 132 -2.98 -0.10 -25.88
C GLU A 132 -2.37 -1.26 -25.07
N ALA A 133 -2.76 -2.51 -25.34
CA ALA A 133 -2.17 -3.68 -24.70
C ALA A 133 -0.69 -3.88 -25.10
N GLY A 134 -0.34 -3.72 -26.38
CA GLY A 134 1.05 -3.76 -26.84
C GLY A 134 1.91 -2.65 -26.22
N LEU A 135 1.36 -1.44 -26.12
CA LEU A 135 2.02 -0.31 -25.48
C LEU A 135 2.20 -0.55 -23.98
N GLY A 136 1.19 -1.07 -23.31
CA GLY A 136 1.25 -1.47 -21.91
C GLY A 136 2.38 -2.44 -21.64
N ARG A 137 2.49 -3.51 -22.43
CA ARG A 137 3.61 -4.47 -22.34
C ARG A 137 4.96 -3.80 -22.58
N TYR A 138 5.07 -2.96 -23.61
CA TYR A 138 6.32 -2.27 -23.92
C TYR A 138 6.80 -1.35 -22.79
N VAL A 139 5.91 -0.54 -22.22
CA VAL A 139 6.26 0.38 -21.13
C VAL A 139 6.52 -0.39 -19.83
N ALA A 140 5.73 -1.43 -19.53
CA ALA A 140 5.97 -2.33 -18.41
C ALA A 140 7.37 -2.97 -18.49
N ASP A 141 7.75 -3.50 -19.65
CA ASP A 141 9.08 -4.06 -19.90
C ASP A 141 10.20 -3.03 -19.66
N ILE A 142 10.00 -1.77 -20.04
CA ILE A 142 10.95 -0.70 -19.75
C ILE A 142 11.05 -0.44 -18.26
N ALA A 143 9.92 -0.34 -17.55
CA ALA A 143 9.89 -0.14 -16.11
C ALA A 143 10.66 -1.26 -15.39
N VAL A 144 10.40 -2.52 -15.75
CA VAL A 144 11.10 -3.70 -15.21
C VAL A 144 12.59 -3.64 -15.51
N ARG A 145 13.01 -3.37 -16.75
CA ARG A 145 14.44 -3.28 -17.12
C ARG A 145 15.18 -2.16 -16.40
N ARG A 146 14.50 -1.05 -16.12
CA ARG A 146 15.07 0.09 -15.38
C ARG A 146 15.15 -0.21 -13.90
N LEU A 147 14.11 -0.78 -13.32
CA LEU A 147 14.10 -1.23 -11.93
C LEU A 147 15.21 -2.26 -11.68
N ALA A 148 15.47 -3.15 -12.64
CA ALA A 148 16.58 -4.10 -12.57
C ALA A 148 17.96 -3.43 -12.44
N GLN A 149 18.13 -2.16 -12.84
CA GLN A 149 19.38 -1.42 -12.64
C GLN A 149 19.61 -1.03 -11.18
N PHE A 150 18.53 -0.92 -10.41
CA PHE A 150 18.55 -0.61 -8.99
C PHE A 150 18.70 -1.87 -8.14
N GLN A 151 18.34 -3.04 -8.68
CA GLN A 151 18.42 -4.29 -7.94
C GLN A 151 19.85 -4.58 -7.45
N VAL A 152 19.93 -4.89 -6.17
CA VAL A 152 21.13 -5.33 -5.49
C VAL A 152 21.03 -6.86 -5.36
N PRO A 153 22.07 -7.62 -5.75
CA PRO A 153 22.14 -9.03 -5.38
C PRO A 153 21.95 -9.14 -3.86
N PRO A 154 21.18 -10.12 -3.38
CA PRO A 154 21.03 -10.33 -1.95
C PRO A 154 22.43 -10.37 -1.32
N ALA A 155 22.61 -9.63 -0.22
CA ALA A 155 23.91 -9.49 0.42
C ALA A 155 24.55 -10.86 0.70
N THR A 156 25.86 -10.97 0.49
CA THR A 156 26.64 -12.19 0.81
C THR A 156 26.77 -12.45 2.32
N LEU A 157 26.22 -11.59 3.18
CA LEU A 157 26.21 -11.77 4.62
C LEU A 157 24.88 -12.37 5.08
N PRO A 158 24.86 -13.65 5.48
CA PRO A 158 23.73 -14.26 6.14
C PRO A 158 23.78 -13.92 7.64
N SER A 159 23.50 -12.68 8.03
CA SER A 159 23.03 -12.46 9.40
C SER A 159 21.54 -12.77 9.42
N ALA A 160 21.14 -13.81 10.17
CA ALA A 160 19.74 -14.22 10.28
C ALA A 160 18.85 -13.19 11.00
N ALA A 161 19.40 -12.03 11.32
CA ALA A 161 18.75 -10.94 11.99
C ALA A 161 18.90 -9.57 11.31
N TYR A 162 19.32 -9.58 10.04
CA TYR A 162 19.12 -8.45 9.13
C TYR A 162 18.29 -8.84 7.89
N HIS A 163 17.70 -10.04 7.92
CA HIS A 163 16.62 -10.41 7.01
C HIS A 163 15.31 -10.15 7.76
N SER A 164 14.80 -8.91 7.74
CA SER A 164 13.35 -8.84 7.59
C SER A 164 13.11 -9.58 6.28
N GLY A 165 12.17 -10.53 6.23
CA GLY A 165 11.91 -11.29 5.00
C GLY A 165 11.47 -10.41 3.81
N ARG A 166 11.52 -9.09 3.96
CA ARG A 166 11.16 -8.06 3.01
C ARG A 166 12.44 -7.30 2.63
N PRO A 167 12.94 -7.46 1.40
CA PRO A 167 13.94 -6.52 0.89
C PRO A 167 13.37 -5.09 0.93
N PHE A 168 14.24 -4.08 0.84
CA PHE A 168 13.76 -2.72 0.51
C PHE A 168 12.81 -2.84 -0.68
N PHE A 169 11.66 -2.14 -0.66
CA PHE A 169 10.61 -2.40 -1.65
C PHE A 169 11.14 -2.28 -3.10
N LEU A 170 12.11 -1.37 -3.31
CA LEU A 170 12.84 -1.17 -4.57
C LEU A 170 13.58 -2.42 -5.10
N PHE A 171 13.99 -3.31 -4.20
CA PHE A 171 14.70 -4.54 -4.52
C PHE A 171 13.77 -5.76 -4.46
N ASP A 172 12.48 -5.58 -4.17
CA ASP A 172 11.51 -6.66 -4.23
C ASP A 172 11.29 -7.07 -5.69
N PRO A 173 11.51 -8.35 -6.05
CA PRO A 173 11.33 -8.80 -7.42
C PRO A 173 9.90 -8.66 -7.93
N ALA A 174 8.90 -8.67 -7.03
CA ALA A 174 7.49 -8.50 -7.41
C ALA A 174 7.14 -7.04 -7.74
N LEU A 175 7.95 -6.05 -7.33
CA LEU A 175 7.69 -4.63 -7.62
C LEU A 175 7.64 -4.37 -9.12
N GLY A 176 8.50 -5.02 -9.90
CA GLY A 176 8.50 -4.88 -11.36
C GLY A 176 7.15 -5.27 -11.99
N GLN A 177 6.53 -6.34 -11.49
CA GLN A 177 5.21 -6.79 -11.93
C GLN A 177 4.12 -5.80 -11.52
N VAL A 178 4.14 -5.33 -10.27
CA VAL A 178 3.17 -4.34 -9.75
C VAL A 178 3.20 -3.06 -10.59
N LEU A 179 4.40 -2.52 -10.84
CA LEU A 179 4.58 -1.32 -11.65
C LEU A 179 4.15 -1.58 -13.11
N GLY A 180 4.48 -2.77 -13.64
CA GLY A 180 4.06 -3.17 -14.98
C GLY A 180 2.53 -3.19 -15.13
N ASP A 181 1.83 -3.82 -14.19
CA ASP A 181 0.37 -3.93 -14.18
C ASP A 181 -0.31 -2.56 -14.01
N PHE A 182 0.23 -1.71 -13.12
CA PHE A 182 -0.25 -0.35 -12.91
C PHE A 182 -0.09 0.52 -14.16
N VAL A 183 1.06 0.43 -14.82
CA VAL A 183 1.35 1.21 -16.03
C VAL A 183 0.50 0.73 -17.19
N ALA A 184 0.45 -0.59 -17.41
CA ALA A 184 -0.25 -1.19 -18.54
C ALA A 184 -1.78 -1.04 -18.47
N GLY A 185 -2.34 -0.92 -17.26
CA GLY A 185 -3.78 -0.75 -17.06
C GLY A 185 -4.15 0.66 -16.61
N PRO A 186 -4.18 0.93 -15.28
CA PRO A 186 -4.64 2.19 -14.70
C PRO A 186 -4.08 3.44 -15.37
N LEU A 187 -2.75 3.56 -15.46
CA LEU A 187 -2.09 4.77 -15.95
C LEU A 187 -2.36 5.01 -17.44
N LEU A 188 -2.26 3.97 -18.27
CA LEU A 188 -2.47 4.11 -19.73
C LEU A 188 -3.91 4.48 -20.08
N ARG A 189 -4.90 3.97 -19.33
CA ARG A 189 -6.31 4.39 -19.52
C ARG A 189 -6.49 5.88 -19.33
N HIS A 190 -5.75 6.49 -18.41
CA HIS A 190 -5.79 7.92 -18.13
C HIS A 190 -4.94 8.74 -19.12
N CYS A 191 -4.11 8.09 -19.93
CA CYS A 191 -3.36 8.70 -21.02
C CYS A 191 -4.08 8.55 -22.38
N ARG A 192 -5.22 7.85 -22.43
CA ARG A 192 -5.87 7.38 -23.66
C ARG A 192 -6.10 8.50 -24.68
N ASP A 193 -6.68 9.62 -24.26
CA ASP A 193 -6.95 10.76 -25.15
C ASP A 193 -5.69 11.31 -25.84
N GLY A 194 -4.58 11.38 -25.10
CA GLY A 194 -3.29 11.83 -25.63
C GLY A 194 -2.70 10.80 -26.58
N MET A 195 -2.76 9.52 -26.20
CA MET A 195 -2.25 8.41 -27.00
C MET A 195 -3.04 8.26 -28.31
N GLU A 196 -4.36 8.35 -28.28
CA GLU A 196 -5.20 8.31 -29.47
C GLU A 196 -4.83 9.40 -30.47
N ARG A 197 -4.70 10.65 -30.00
CA ARG A 197 -4.45 11.80 -30.88
C ARG A 197 -3.07 11.80 -31.52
N ARG A 198 -2.04 11.36 -30.79
CA ARG A 198 -0.63 11.55 -31.19
C ARG A 198 0.11 10.26 -31.53
N VAL A 199 -0.39 9.11 -31.08
CA VAL A 199 0.28 7.81 -31.18
C VAL A 199 -0.54 6.87 -32.08
N TYR A 200 -1.84 6.70 -31.81
CA TYR A 200 -2.67 5.70 -32.53
C TYR A 200 -3.27 6.22 -33.85
N ARG A 201 -3.95 7.37 -33.84
CA ARG A 201 -4.66 7.91 -35.02
C ARG A 201 -3.74 8.26 -36.21
N PRO A 202 -2.52 8.81 -36.03
CA PRO A 202 -1.64 9.17 -37.14
C PRO A 202 -1.09 7.97 -37.94
N CYS A 203 -1.36 6.73 -37.55
CA CYS A 203 -0.78 5.52 -38.15
C CYS A 203 -1.78 4.69 -38.98
N GLU A 204 -2.86 5.31 -39.48
CA GLU A 204 -3.83 4.70 -40.41
C GLU A 204 -4.35 3.31 -39.99
N GLY A 205 -4.82 3.19 -38.75
CA GLY A 205 -5.80 2.15 -38.37
C GLY A 205 -5.31 0.70 -38.30
N GLY A 206 -4.02 0.43 -38.42
CA GLY A 206 -3.44 -0.90 -38.20
C GLY A 206 -2.71 -0.98 -36.87
N VAL A 207 -3.19 -1.81 -35.95
CA VAL A 207 -2.38 -2.26 -34.80
C VAL A 207 -1.12 -2.93 -35.38
N PRO A 208 0.11 -2.54 -34.98
CA PRO A 208 1.30 -3.23 -35.46
C PRO A 208 1.24 -4.69 -34.99
N VAL A 209 1.21 -5.63 -35.95
CA VAL A 209 1.16 -7.07 -35.66
C VAL A 209 2.56 -7.66 -35.79
N GLY A 210 3.05 -8.27 -34.72
CA GLY A 210 4.37 -8.91 -34.66
C GLY A 210 5.49 -7.99 -34.17
N ASP A 211 6.55 -8.60 -33.64
CA ASP A 211 7.61 -7.91 -32.88
C ASP A 211 8.41 -6.90 -33.72
N GLU A 212 8.68 -7.20 -34.99
CA GLU A 212 9.43 -6.29 -35.88
C GLU A 212 8.63 -5.04 -36.24
N ALA A 213 7.35 -5.20 -36.58
CA ALA A 213 6.45 -4.08 -36.86
C ALA A 213 6.24 -3.21 -35.61
N TRP A 214 6.15 -3.84 -34.44
CA TRP A 214 6.07 -3.15 -33.17
C TRP A 214 7.35 -2.37 -32.83
N ALA A 215 8.53 -2.96 -33.07
CA ALA A 215 9.81 -2.29 -32.86
C ALA A 215 9.99 -1.06 -33.77
N ALA A 216 9.63 -1.17 -35.05
CA ALA A 216 9.66 -0.05 -36.00
C ALA A 216 8.67 1.06 -35.60
N TYR A 217 7.45 0.67 -35.19
CA TYR A 217 6.45 1.60 -34.68
C TYR A 217 6.93 2.37 -33.45
N MET A 218 7.51 1.66 -32.47
CA MET A 218 8.03 2.28 -31.26
C MET A 218 9.27 3.14 -31.54
N ALA A 219 10.10 2.82 -32.53
CA ALA A 219 11.24 3.66 -32.90
C ALA A 219 10.81 5.07 -33.34
N ASP A 220 9.65 5.19 -34.01
CA ASP A 220 9.07 6.47 -34.43
C ASP A 220 8.26 7.15 -33.30
N LYS A 221 7.46 6.39 -32.54
CA LYS A 221 6.49 6.96 -31.59
C LYS A 221 6.98 7.11 -30.15
N ARG A 222 8.14 6.54 -29.81
CA ARG A 222 8.66 6.53 -28.43
C ARG A 222 8.65 7.90 -27.78
N ASP A 223 9.11 8.93 -28.47
CA ASP A 223 9.23 10.27 -27.87
C ASP A 223 7.86 10.89 -27.56
N HIS A 224 6.86 10.64 -28.41
CA HIS A 224 5.48 11.08 -28.14
C HIS A 224 4.84 10.31 -26.98
N VAL A 225 5.02 8.98 -26.93
CA VAL A 225 4.57 8.14 -25.81
C VAL A 225 5.18 8.65 -24.51
N TRP A 226 6.49 8.90 -24.49
CA TRP A 226 7.21 9.35 -23.30
C TRP A 226 6.75 10.73 -22.85
N ALA A 227 6.58 11.66 -23.79
CA ALA A 227 6.10 13.00 -23.49
C ALA A 227 4.70 12.98 -22.85
N ILE A 228 3.79 12.12 -23.33
CA ILE A 228 2.44 11.99 -22.78
C ILE A 228 2.48 11.40 -21.36
N LEU A 229 3.23 10.31 -21.16
CA LEU A 229 3.36 9.67 -19.85
C LEU A 229 3.96 10.62 -18.82
N LEU A 230 5.04 11.32 -19.16
CA LEU A 230 5.71 12.25 -18.25
C LEU A 230 4.85 13.48 -17.94
N ASP A 231 4.16 14.06 -18.94
CA ASP A 231 3.21 15.16 -18.70
C ASP A 231 2.06 14.73 -17.79
N ARG A 232 1.51 13.52 -17.99
CA ARG A 232 0.43 13.00 -17.14
C ARG A 232 0.90 12.75 -15.71
N LEU A 233 2.05 12.10 -15.51
CA LEU A 233 2.63 11.87 -14.18
C LEU A 233 2.94 13.21 -13.47
N THR A 234 3.40 14.21 -14.22
CA THR A 234 3.64 15.55 -13.66
C THR A 234 2.35 16.20 -13.15
N ARG A 235 1.25 16.12 -13.91
CA ARG A 235 -0.05 16.66 -13.48
C ARG A 235 -0.60 15.90 -12.27
N LEU A 236 -0.57 14.57 -12.32
CA LEU A 236 -1.01 13.73 -11.21
C LEU A 236 -0.23 14.00 -9.92
N ALA A 237 1.08 14.26 -10.01
CA ALA A 237 1.89 14.64 -8.86
C ALA A 237 1.43 15.98 -8.25
N VAL A 238 1.16 17.00 -9.09
CA VAL A 238 0.66 18.31 -8.63
C VAL A 238 -0.73 18.19 -8.01
N ASP A 239 -1.63 17.45 -8.66
CA ASP A 239 -3.00 17.25 -8.19
C ASP A 239 -3.01 16.45 -6.86
N HIS A 240 -2.13 15.45 -6.72
CA HIS A 240 -1.95 14.69 -5.49
C HIS A 240 -1.47 15.57 -4.32
N GLN A 241 -0.42 16.38 -4.54
CA GLN A 241 0.09 17.30 -3.52
C GLN A 241 -0.96 18.34 -3.09
N SER A 242 -1.74 18.85 -4.05
CA SER A 242 -2.86 19.75 -3.76
C SER A 242 -3.94 19.06 -2.91
N ALA A 243 -4.26 17.80 -3.22
CA ALA A 243 -5.22 17.00 -2.48
C ALA A 243 -4.76 16.78 -1.02
N GLU A 244 -3.50 16.38 -0.82
CA GLU A 244 -2.92 16.20 0.51
C GLU A 244 -2.91 17.49 1.33
N ALA A 245 -2.53 18.62 0.72
CA ALA A 245 -2.56 19.92 1.38
C ALA A 245 -3.97 20.30 1.84
N LYS A 246 -5.00 20.03 1.02
CA LYS A 246 -6.41 20.27 1.37
C LYS A 246 -6.90 19.34 2.48
N GLN A 247 -6.50 18.07 2.48
CA GLN A 247 -6.86 17.10 3.52
C GLN A 247 -6.18 17.41 4.87
N ASN A 248 -4.92 17.86 4.84
CA ASN A 248 -4.17 18.24 6.05
C ASN A 248 -4.63 19.60 6.62
N GLY A 249 -5.15 20.50 5.77
CA GLY A 249 -5.74 21.78 6.17
C GLY A 249 -7.14 21.72 6.82
N VAL A 250 -7.73 20.53 6.98
CA VAL A 250 -9.10 20.33 7.50
C VAL A 250 -9.28 20.79 8.96
N HIS A 251 -8.20 21.10 9.69
CA HIS A 251 -8.30 21.66 11.04
C HIS A 251 -8.67 23.15 11.10
N GLU A 252 -8.61 23.89 9.98
CA GLU A 252 -9.09 25.27 9.90
C GLU A 252 -10.46 25.31 9.23
N GLY A 253 -11.52 25.23 10.06
CA GLY A 253 -12.91 25.22 9.62
C GLY A 253 -13.31 26.45 8.82
N GLY A 254 -13.35 26.31 7.50
CA GLY A 254 -13.99 27.27 6.61
C GLY A 254 -15.42 26.82 6.29
N ASP A 255 -16.41 27.51 6.86
CA ASP A 255 -17.81 27.38 6.44
C ASP A 255 -17.94 27.58 4.91
N PRO A 256 -18.85 26.87 4.23
CA PRO A 256 -19.02 26.99 2.79
C PRO A 256 -19.38 28.44 2.41
N GLY A 257 -18.46 29.13 1.74
CA GLY A 257 -18.65 30.48 1.26
C GLY A 257 -19.73 30.51 0.16
N TYR A 258 -20.60 31.52 0.17
CA TYR A 258 -21.48 31.83 -0.96
C TYR A 258 -20.79 32.87 -1.85
N ARG A 259 -20.58 32.56 -3.13
CA ARG A 259 -20.06 33.52 -4.12
C ARG A 259 -21.20 34.02 -5.01
N ILE A 260 -21.27 35.34 -5.21
CA ILE A 260 -22.22 35.94 -6.16
C ILE A 260 -21.62 35.82 -7.55
N VAL A 261 -22.24 35.01 -8.41
CA VAL A 261 -21.83 34.80 -9.81
C VAL A 261 -22.85 35.48 -10.73
N GLU A 262 -22.36 36.19 -11.75
CA GLU A 262 -23.20 36.79 -12.78
C GLU A 262 -23.51 35.76 -13.85
N VAL A 263 -24.76 35.26 -13.87
CA VAL A 263 -25.22 34.26 -14.85
C VAL A 263 -26.05 34.96 -15.93
N PRO A 264 -25.77 34.75 -17.23
CA PRO A 264 -26.61 35.27 -18.29
C PRO A 264 -27.97 34.55 -18.31
N VAL A 265 -29.04 35.30 -18.13
CA VAL A 265 -30.43 34.81 -18.19
C VAL A 265 -31.13 35.45 -19.39
N THR A 266 -31.61 34.62 -20.29
CA THR A 266 -32.40 35.03 -21.46
C THR A 266 -33.87 35.17 -21.06
N LYS A 267 -34.45 36.36 -21.20
CA LYS A 267 -35.87 36.62 -20.94
C LYS A 267 -36.60 37.08 -22.21
N PRO A 268 -37.87 36.71 -22.42
CA PRO A 268 -38.67 37.23 -23.52
C PRO A 268 -38.85 38.75 -23.39
N ARG A 269 -38.74 39.45 -24.51
CA ARG A 269 -38.87 40.91 -24.57
C ARG A 269 -40.36 41.25 -24.70
N HIS A 270 -40.93 41.84 -23.66
CA HIS A 270 -42.33 42.28 -23.67
C HIS A 270 -42.43 43.69 -24.23
N PHE A 271 -43.29 43.87 -25.23
CA PHE A 271 -43.65 45.16 -25.80
C PHE A 271 -45.12 45.42 -25.52
N SER A 272 -45.43 46.65 -25.12
CA SER A 272 -46.81 47.12 -24.95
C SER A 272 -47.02 48.29 -25.90
N ILE A 273 -47.92 48.12 -26.88
CA ILE A 273 -48.29 49.17 -27.83
C ILE A 273 -49.82 49.25 -27.82
N LEU A 274 -50.35 50.44 -27.56
CA LEU A 274 -51.79 50.74 -27.56
C LEU A 274 -52.63 49.80 -26.65
N GLY A 275 -52.06 49.37 -25.51
CA GLY A 275 -52.78 48.56 -24.51
C GLY A 275 -52.81 47.05 -24.79
N VAL A 276 -52.12 46.58 -25.82
CA VAL A 276 -51.95 45.14 -26.10
C VAL A 276 -50.49 44.76 -25.85
N GLU A 277 -50.27 43.79 -24.94
CA GLU A 277 -48.94 43.25 -24.66
C GLU A 277 -48.63 42.05 -25.56
N PHE A 278 -47.45 42.05 -26.18
CA PHE A 278 -46.95 40.90 -26.93
C PHE A 278 -45.44 40.72 -26.74
N THR A 279 -44.98 39.47 -26.82
CA THR A 279 -43.57 39.11 -26.67
C THR A 279 -42.90 38.97 -28.03
N LEU A 280 -41.79 39.70 -28.24
CA LEU A 280 -41.00 39.61 -29.47
C LEU A 280 -39.50 39.46 -29.17
N GLY A 281 -38.95 38.27 -29.46
CA GLY A 281 -37.53 37.97 -29.25
C GLY A 281 -37.11 37.80 -27.78
N HIS A 282 -35.81 37.63 -27.55
CA HIS A 282 -35.22 37.45 -26.22
C HIS A 282 -34.11 38.48 -25.95
N VAL A 283 -33.94 38.87 -24.68
CA VAL A 283 -32.81 39.66 -24.20
C VAL A 283 -32.03 38.85 -23.19
N THR A 284 -30.74 38.71 -23.42
CA THR A 284 -29.80 38.14 -22.46
C THR A 284 -29.36 39.22 -21.49
N THR A 285 -29.77 39.12 -20.23
CA THR A 285 -29.32 40.02 -19.14
C THR A 285 -28.49 39.24 -18.14
N THR A 286 -27.44 39.83 -17.56
CA THR A 286 -26.67 39.18 -16.48
C THR A 286 -27.41 39.34 -15.15
N ARG A 287 -27.68 38.23 -14.47
CA ARG A 287 -28.29 38.21 -13.13
C ARG A 287 -27.26 37.74 -12.12
N ARG A 288 -27.10 38.49 -11.03
CA ARG A 288 -26.30 38.10 -9.87
C ARG A 288 -27.03 37.02 -9.08
N VAL A 289 -26.49 35.80 -9.06
CA VAL A 289 -27.03 34.65 -8.32
C VAL A 289 -26.02 34.26 -7.24
N ARG A 290 -26.50 34.07 -6.00
CA ARG A 290 -25.69 33.50 -4.92
C ARG A 290 -25.58 32.00 -5.16
N VAL A 291 -24.39 31.54 -5.54
CA VAL A 291 -24.09 30.12 -5.72
C VAL A 291 -23.34 29.64 -4.49
N LYS A 292 -23.76 28.48 -3.94
CA LYS A 292 -23.03 27.80 -2.87
C LYS A 292 -21.73 27.27 -3.50
N THR A 293 -20.59 27.87 -3.14
CA THR A 293 -19.29 27.34 -3.54
C THR A 293 -18.90 26.20 -2.59
N PRO A 294 -18.24 25.15 -3.07
CA PRO A 294 -17.67 24.12 -2.20
C PRO A 294 -16.76 24.78 -1.13
N PRO A 295 -16.61 24.17 0.06
CA PRO A 295 -15.61 24.63 1.02
C PRO A 295 -14.22 24.65 0.37
N ALA A 296 -13.32 25.51 0.83
CA ALA A 296 -11.97 25.64 0.28
C ALA A 296 -11.19 24.31 0.29
N ASN A 297 -11.57 23.40 1.18
CA ASN A 297 -10.96 22.09 1.37
C ASN A 297 -11.68 20.98 0.57
N ALA A 298 -12.66 21.32 -0.28
CA ALA A 298 -13.29 20.35 -1.16
C ALA A 298 -12.32 19.92 -2.26
N LEU A 299 -12.18 18.60 -2.41
CA LEU A 299 -11.36 18.00 -3.46
C LEU A 299 -12.00 18.23 -4.82
N GLU A 300 -11.20 18.66 -5.77
CA GLU A 300 -11.55 18.75 -7.17
C GLU A 300 -11.58 17.36 -7.82
N SER A 301 -12.22 17.22 -8.98
CA SER A 301 -12.33 15.92 -9.67
C SER A 301 -10.96 15.34 -10.02
N ASN A 302 -9.99 16.17 -10.40
CA ASN A 302 -8.64 15.73 -10.76
C ASN A 302 -7.83 15.32 -9.53
N GLU A 303 -8.04 15.99 -8.40
CA GLU A 303 -7.42 15.66 -7.11
C GLU A 303 -7.95 14.32 -6.58
N GLN A 304 -9.26 14.10 -6.68
CA GLN A 304 -9.86 12.81 -6.34
C GLN A 304 -9.36 11.70 -7.27
N GLU A 305 -9.26 11.96 -8.57
CA GLU A 305 -8.72 11.02 -9.55
C GLU A 305 -7.27 10.63 -9.22
N ALA A 306 -6.43 11.59 -8.83
CA ALA A 306 -5.05 11.33 -8.42
C ALA A 306 -4.97 10.44 -7.16
N LEU A 307 -5.80 10.70 -6.15
CA LEU A 307 -5.89 9.87 -4.94
C LEU A 307 -6.36 8.45 -5.26
N ASP A 308 -7.41 8.31 -6.08
CA ASP A 308 -7.98 7.01 -6.46
C ASP A 308 -6.96 6.17 -7.25
N LEU A 309 -6.21 6.79 -8.17
CA LEU A 309 -5.14 6.14 -8.92
C LEU A 309 -3.99 5.68 -8.02
N LEU A 310 -3.58 6.52 -7.06
CA LEU A 310 -2.52 6.14 -6.13
C LEU A 310 -2.98 5.00 -5.19
N ALA A 311 -4.25 5.02 -4.77
CA ALA A 311 -4.86 3.92 -4.02
C ALA A 311 -4.88 2.62 -4.83
N GLU A 312 -5.11 2.69 -6.15
CA GLU A 312 -5.04 1.51 -7.02
C GLU A 312 -3.62 0.94 -7.12
N LEU A 313 -2.58 1.78 -7.21
CA LEU A 313 -1.18 1.35 -7.14
C LEU A 313 -0.88 0.65 -5.80
N ARG A 314 -1.30 1.26 -4.68
CA ARG A 314 -1.12 0.69 -3.34
C ARG A 314 -1.85 -0.65 -3.18
N LEU A 315 -3.05 -0.80 -3.75
CA LEU A 315 -3.80 -2.05 -3.75
C LEU A 315 -3.10 -3.16 -4.55
N LEU A 316 -2.51 -2.82 -5.70
CA LEU A 316 -1.72 -3.78 -6.49
C LEU A 316 -0.48 -4.24 -5.71
N ALA A 317 0.20 -3.33 -5.01
CA ALA A 317 1.32 -3.65 -4.14
C ALA A 317 0.91 -4.51 -2.94
N GLU A 318 -0.20 -4.19 -2.28
CA GLU A 318 -0.73 -4.96 -1.15
C GLU A 318 -1.04 -6.42 -1.56
N ARG A 319 -1.64 -6.61 -2.74
CA ARG A 319 -1.88 -7.95 -3.32
C ARG A 319 -0.59 -8.72 -3.57
N ALA A 320 0.47 -8.03 -3.98
CA ALA A 320 1.82 -8.60 -4.13
C ALA A 320 2.57 -8.73 -2.79
N ARG A 321 1.96 -8.33 -1.67
CA ARG A 321 2.54 -8.29 -0.31
C ARG A 321 3.73 -7.34 -0.18
N ILE A 322 3.76 -6.30 -1.02
CA ILE A 322 4.74 -5.22 -0.98
C ILE A 322 4.11 -4.05 -0.22
N GLU A 323 4.84 -3.54 0.76
CA GLU A 323 4.45 -2.33 1.48
C GLU A 323 5.15 -1.14 0.81
N LEU A 324 4.37 -0.31 0.12
CA LEU A 324 4.90 0.89 -0.53
C LEU A 324 4.94 2.05 0.47
N PRO A 325 6.06 2.78 0.59
CA PRO A 325 6.10 4.02 1.35
C PRO A 325 5.26 5.11 0.65
N ASP A 326 4.80 6.12 1.39
CA ASP A 326 3.96 7.21 0.82
C ASP A 326 4.63 7.95 -0.34
N SER A 327 5.95 7.97 -0.30
CA SER A 327 6.84 8.55 -1.29
C SER A 327 7.00 7.75 -2.59
N ALA A 328 6.47 6.52 -2.65
CA ALA A 328 6.36 5.74 -3.89
C ALA A 328 5.14 6.24 -4.70
N ASP A 329 5.21 7.52 -5.07
CA ASP A 329 4.13 8.30 -5.67
C ASP A 329 4.34 8.53 -7.17
N PHE A 330 3.57 9.46 -7.76
CA PHE A 330 3.72 9.82 -9.17
C PHE A 330 5.08 10.46 -9.50
N GLN A 331 5.70 11.18 -8.56
CA GLN A 331 7.02 11.79 -8.75
C GLN A 331 8.11 10.71 -8.80
N PHE A 332 8.00 9.65 -7.99
CA PHE A 332 8.87 8.49 -8.11
C PHE A 332 8.76 7.83 -9.48
N LEU A 333 7.54 7.53 -9.93
CA LEU A 333 7.31 6.90 -11.24
C LEU A 333 7.87 7.76 -12.36
N ARG A 334 7.69 9.07 -12.27
CA ARG A 334 8.28 10.02 -13.23
C ARG A 334 9.80 9.90 -13.25
N THR A 335 10.48 9.93 -12.10
CA THR A 335 11.94 9.79 -12.02
C THR A 335 12.42 8.46 -12.59
N LEU A 336 11.72 7.35 -12.31
CA LEU A 336 12.01 6.03 -12.89
C LEU A 336 11.96 6.08 -14.43
N PHE A 337 11.04 6.85 -15.01
CA PHE A 337 10.89 7.00 -16.46
C PHE A 337 11.79 8.09 -17.07
N GLU A 338 12.22 9.10 -16.33
CA GLU A 338 12.99 10.21 -16.88
C GLU A 338 14.51 9.94 -16.88
N PHE A 339 15.03 9.13 -15.94
CA PHE A 339 16.47 9.11 -15.68
C PHE A 339 17.36 8.49 -16.79
N ASN A 340 18.60 8.99 -16.86
CA ASN A 340 19.64 8.49 -17.75
C ASN A 340 20.32 7.24 -17.16
N VAL A 341 19.91 6.08 -17.67
CA VAL A 341 20.44 4.76 -17.25
C VAL A 341 21.96 4.66 -17.39
N ARG A 342 22.56 5.20 -18.47
CA ARG A 342 24.01 5.09 -18.71
C ARG A 342 24.80 5.86 -17.67
N GLN A 343 24.35 7.08 -17.36
CA GLN A 343 24.97 7.93 -16.35
C GLN A 343 24.84 7.32 -14.96
N PHE A 344 23.66 6.79 -14.62
CA PHE A 344 23.43 6.11 -13.35
C PHE A 344 24.35 4.90 -13.17
N VAL A 345 24.45 4.03 -14.20
CA VAL A 345 25.32 2.84 -14.16
C VAL A 345 26.79 3.23 -13.99
N ALA A 346 27.27 4.26 -14.69
CA ALA A 346 28.64 4.73 -14.56
C ALA A 346 28.97 5.21 -13.13
N LEU A 347 28.07 6.00 -12.53
CA LEU A 347 28.23 6.50 -11.15
C LEU A 347 28.14 5.37 -10.12
N ARG A 348 27.23 4.41 -10.33
CA ARG A 348 27.15 3.20 -9.50
C ARG A 348 28.47 2.44 -9.53
N ASP A 349 29.00 2.16 -10.72
CA ASP A 349 30.22 1.36 -10.86
C ASP A 349 31.44 2.11 -10.31
N GLU A 350 31.50 3.44 -10.45
CA GLU A 350 32.50 4.29 -9.78
C GLU A 350 32.43 4.15 -8.25
N LEU A 351 31.25 4.32 -7.66
CA LEU A 351 31.06 4.22 -6.21
C LEU A 351 31.42 2.84 -5.67
N MET A 352 31.03 1.77 -6.38
CA MET A 352 31.38 0.40 -6.00
C MET A 352 32.89 0.14 -6.08
N ALA A 353 33.58 0.71 -7.09
CA ALA A 353 35.03 0.63 -7.22
C ALA A 353 35.75 1.41 -6.11
N LEU A 354 35.27 2.61 -5.77
CA LEU A 354 35.79 3.39 -4.65
C LEU A 354 35.62 2.64 -3.34
N PHE A 355 34.46 2.03 -3.10
CA PHE A 355 34.20 1.23 -1.91
C PHE A 355 35.18 0.04 -1.80
N ALA A 356 35.40 -0.68 -2.90
CA ALA A 356 36.28 -1.85 -2.92
C ALA A 356 37.76 -1.51 -2.66
N ASN A 357 38.18 -0.26 -2.90
CA ASN A 357 39.54 0.19 -2.65
C ASN A 357 39.86 0.26 -1.15
N ALA A 358 40.95 -0.40 -0.76
CA ALA A 358 41.40 -0.53 0.62
C ALA A 358 41.69 0.81 1.34
N GLY A 359 42.00 1.87 0.60
CA GLY A 359 42.31 3.20 1.13
C GLY A 359 41.09 4.11 1.36
N THR A 360 39.90 3.70 0.90
CA THR A 360 38.72 4.59 0.90
C THR A 360 37.98 4.55 2.24
N SER A 361 37.78 5.72 2.85
CA SER A 361 37.04 5.86 4.11
C SER A 361 35.55 6.10 3.89
N GLY A 362 34.71 5.78 4.90
CA GLY A 362 33.28 6.09 4.91
C GLY A 362 32.96 7.57 4.67
N PRO A 363 33.63 8.52 5.35
CA PRO A 363 33.44 9.94 5.13
C PRO A 363 33.72 10.39 3.68
N PHE A 364 34.71 9.78 3.01
CA PHE A 364 34.99 10.08 1.62
C PHE A 364 33.88 9.56 0.70
N LEU A 365 33.35 8.36 0.95
CA LEU A 365 32.22 7.82 0.19
C LEU A 365 30.97 8.71 0.38
N LEU A 366 30.74 9.19 1.59
CA LEU A 366 29.67 10.13 1.90
C LEU A 366 29.81 11.44 1.12
N GLU A 367 31.01 12.02 1.07
CA GLU A 367 31.30 13.22 0.28
C GLU A 367 31.05 13.00 -1.22
N ARG A 368 31.47 11.85 -1.76
CA ARG A 368 31.22 11.51 -3.18
C ARG A 368 29.74 11.30 -3.46
N LEU A 369 28.98 10.70 -2.54
CA LEU A 369 27.53 10.57 -2.65
C LEU A 369 26.84 11.94 -2.64
N HIS A 370 27.27 12.88 -1.78
CA HIS A 370 26.73 14.24 -1.79
C HIS A 370 27.03 14.97 -3.11
N ALA A 371 28.22 14.81 -3.68
CA ALA A 371 28.54 15.38 -4.99
C ALA A 371 27.68 14.78 -6.13
N ILE A 372 27.21 13.53 -5.99
CA ILE A 372 26.30 12.90 -6.95
C ILE A 372 24.87 13.43 -6.81
N ASP A 373 24.44 13.81 -5.61
CA ASP A 373 23.14 14.45 -5.35
C ASP A 373 22.98 15.78 -6.12
N ASP A 374 24.08 16.49 -6.40
CA ASP A 374 24.05 17.71 -7.23
C ASP A 374 23.85 17.41 -8.74
N VAL A 375 24.08 16.17 -9.17
CA VAL A 375 24.09 15.76 -10.58
C VAL A 375 22.87 14.91 -10.95
N LEU A 376 22.38 14.11 -10.01
CA LEU A 376 21.18 13.27 -10.16
C LEU A 376 20.03 13.84 -9.33
N SER A 377 18.80 13.42 -9.60
CA SER A 377 17.70 13.70 -8.65
C SER A 377 17.99 13.05 -7.30
N SER A 378 17.54 13.67 -6.19
CA SER A 378 17.64 13.14 -4.82
C SER A 378 17.30 11.67 -4.71
N ILE A 379 16.24 11.25 -5.38
CA ILE A 379 15.75 9.88 -5.46
C ILE A 379 16.83 8.88 -5.94
N LEU A 380 17.57 9.23 -6.99
CA LEU A 380 18.57 8.34 -7.59
C LEU A 380 19.86 8.32 -6.76
N ALA A 381 20.21 9.45 -6.15
CA ALA A 381 21.33 9.52 -5.20
C ALA A 381 21.04 8.67 -3.95
N ASP A 382 19.80 8.74 -3.44
CA ASP A 382 19.29 7.88 -2.36
C ASP A 382 19.36 6.39 -2.71
N ILE A 383 18.97 6.01 -3.94
CA ILE A 383 19.12 4.64 -4.42
C ILE A 383 20.60 4.21 -4.41
N LEU A 384 21.53 5.05 -4.86
CA LEU A 384 22.97 4.71 -4.84
C LEU A 384 23.51 4.55 -3.41
N GLY A 385 23.11 5.44 -2.49
CA GLY A 385 23.45 5.31 -1.07
C GLY A 385 22.90 4.01 -0.47
N LEU A 386 21.66 3.65 -0.83
CA LEU A 386 21.03 2.41 -0.41
C LEU A 386 21.74 1.17 -0.98
N MET A 387 22.20 1.22 -2.23
CA MET A 387 22.97 0.13 -2.85
C MET A 387 24.31 -0.10 -2.15
N LEU A 388 25.02 0.97 -1.76
CA LEU A 388 26.25 0.88 -0.98
C LEU A 388 25.99 0.26 0.40
N PHE A 389 24.97 0.74 1.09
CA PHE A 389 24.58 0.23 2.41
C PHE A 389 24.16 -1.24 2.35
N THR A 390 23.35 -1.66 1.38
CA THR A 390 22.86 -3.04 1.31
C THR A 390 23.89 -4.06 0.86
N ARG A 391 24.80 -3.70 -0.06
CA ARG A 391 25.85 -4.63 -0.51
C ARG A 391 26.93 -4.82 0.55
N HIS A 392 27.25 -3.78 1.31
CA HIS A 392 28.48 -3.76 2.10
C HIS A 392 28.39 -2.99 3.43
N GLY A 393 27.18 -2.85 4.01
CA GLY A 393 26.87 -2.04 5.19
C GLY A 393 27.59 -2.40 6.50
N ASP A 394 28.35 -3.49 6.52
CA ASP A 394 29.20 -3.89 7.65
C ASP A 394 30.69 -3.54 7.42
N GLY A 395 31.01 -2.86 6.32
CA GLY A 395 32.37 -2.47 5.92
C GLY A 395 32.68 -1.00 6.20
N ARG A 396 33.02 -0.25 5.13
CA ARG A 396 33.49 1.15 5.22
C ARG A 396 32.38 2.18 5.27
N PHE A 397 31.15 1.80 4.91
CA PHE A 397 29.99 2.69 4.79
C PHE A 397 28.85 2.08 5.60
N GLY A 398 28.69 2.55 6.83
CA GLY A 398 27.79 1.95 7.82
C GLY A 398 26.43 2.62 7.90
N LEU A 399 25.61 2.17 8.86
CA LEU A 399 24.27 2.75 9.10
C LEU A 399 24.36 4.24 9.48
N SER A 400 25.40 4.66 10.22
CA SER A 400 25.63 6.07 10.56
C SER A 400 25.85 6.92 9.32
N ASP A 401 26.74 6.51 8.41
CA ASP A 401 27.05 7.26 7.18
C ASP A 401 25.83 7.32 6.27
N PHE A 402 25.11 6.19 6.12
CA PHE A 402 23.87 6.14 5.35
C PHE A 402 22.80 7.07 5.95
N TYR A 403 22.61 7.01 7.27
CA TYR A 403 21.68 7.90 7.97
C TYR A 403 22.06 9.38 7.79
N TYR A 404 23.34 9.74 7.92
CA TYR A 404 23.80 11.12 7.68
C TYR A 404 23.58 11.54 6.23
N PHE A 405 23.82 10.68 5.25
CA PHE A 405 23.54 10.97 3.84
C PHE A 405 22.06 11.29 3.61
N CYS A 406 21.18 10.45 4.15
CA CYS A 406 19.73 10.63 4.03
C CYS A 406 19.27 11.94 4.69
N GLN A 407 19.91 12.36 5.78
CA GLN A 407 19.59 13.60 6.48
C GLN A 407 20.23 14.86 5.92
N GLY A 408 21.48 14.79 5.46
CA GLY A 408 22.35 15.94 5.22
C GLY A 408 21.95 16.81 4.04
N ALA A 409 21.20 16.29 3.07
CA ALA A 409 20.80 17.07 1.91
C ALA A 409 19.59 17.99 2.15
N ALA A 410 18.80 17.72 3.20
CA ALA A 410 17.68 18.57 3.56
C ALA A 410 18.16 19.60 4.60
N ARG A 411 18.62 20.77 4.12
CA ARG A 411 18.99 21.90 4.98
C ARG A 411 17.80 22.45 5.78
N ASP A 412 16.58 22.18 5.32
CA ASP A 412 15.33 22.54 5.97
C ASP A 412 14.45 21.30 6.17
N PHE A 413 13.89 21.18 7.37
CA PHE A 413 13.46 19.91 7.95
C PHE A 413 12.05 19.49 7.52
N SER A 414 11.22 20.43 7.06
CA SER A 414 9.91 20.15 6.47
C SER A 414 9.99 19.50 5.09
N ALA A 415 11.09 19.75 4.36
CA ALA A 415 11.28 19.22 3.01
C ALA A 415 11.77 17.76 3.01
N VAL A 416 12.27 17.20 4.12
CA VAL A 416 12.84 15.84 4.16
C VAL A 416 11.82 14.79 3.76
N SER A 417 10.62 14.85 4.36
CA SER A 417 9.51 13.93 4.08
C SER A 417 8.93 14.12 2.68
N GLU A 418 9.06 15.32 2.12
CA GLU A 418 8.52 15.69 0.81
C GLU A 418 9.51 15.42 -0.35
N THR A 419 10.82 15.36 -0.08
CA THR A 419 11.86 15.36 -1.13
C THR A 419 12.67 14.08 -1.24
N ARG A 420 12.69 13.23 -0.20
CA ARG A 420 13.51 12.03 -0.16
C ARG A 420 12.68 10.78 0.05
N PRO A 421 12.50 9.96 -1.00
CA PRO A 421 11.45 8.98 -0.95
C PRO A 421 11.82 7.65 -0.28
N PHE A 422 13.07 7.15 -0.29
CA PHE A 422 13.27 5.70 -0.03
C PHE A 422 14.23 5.32 1.10
N SER A 423 14.62 6.27 1.94
CA SER A 423 15.52 5.97 3.05
C SER A 423 14.90 6.29 4.40
N VAL A 424 14.17 7.39 4.52
CA VAL A 424 13.71 7.90 5.82
C VAL A 424 12.67 6.97 6.46
N ILE A 425 11.60 6.61 5.75
CA ILE A 425 10.53 5.74 6.25
C ILE A 425 11.01 4.30 6.44
N GLU A 426 11.81 3.77 5.50
CA GLU A 426 12.33 2.41 5.63
C GLU A 426 13.37 2.30 6.74
N ILE A 427 14.25 3.30 6.96
CA ILE A 427 15.12 3.37 8.15
C ILE A 427 14.26 3.44 9.41
N ALA A 428 13.20 4.26 9.43
CA ALA A 428 12.29 4.38 10.56
C ALA A 428 11.60 3.06 10.91
N SER A 429 11.29 2.23 9.92
CA SER A 429 10.68 0.90 10.13
C SER A 429 11.66 -0.12 10.74
N ARG A 430 12.99 0.04 10.54
CA ARG A 430 14.00 -0.95 10.95
C ARG A 430 14.03 -1.26 12.45
N PRO A 431 13.92 -0.28 13.38
CA PRO A 431 13.75 -0.57 14.80
C PRO A 431 12.68 -1.60 15.09
N ARG A 432 11.47 -1.39 14.55
CA ARG A 432 10.32 -2.30 14.72
C ARG A 432 10.59 -3.67 14.10
N GLU A 433 11.13 -3.71 12.88
CA GLU A 433 11.45 -4.97 12.20
C GLU A 433 12.52 -5.79 12.91
N LEU A 434 13.56 -5.14 13.46
CA LEU A 434 14.63 -5.80 14.21
C LEU A 434 14.11 -6.36 15.53
N VAL A 435 13.16 -5.70 16.19
CA VAL A 435 12.46 -6.25 17.36
C VAL A 435 11.62 -7.47 16.98
N LEU A 436 10.92 -7.45 15.83
CA LEU A 436 10.20 -8.62 15.32
C LEU A 436 11.16 -9.78 14.99
N GLN A 437 12.34 -9.50 14.43
CA GLN A 437 13.35 -10.52 14.15
C GLN A 437 13.93 -11.12 15.43
N LEU A 438 14.16 -10.30 16.46
CA LEU A 438 14.51 -10.79 17.78
C LEU A 438 13.43 -11.75 18.31
N ARG A 439 12.16 -11.37 18.19
CA ARG A 439 11.02 -12.22 18.58
C ARG A 439 11.03 -13.56 17.85
N GLU A 440 11.16 -13.54 16.53
CA GLU A 440 11.18 -14.76 15.71
C GLU A 440 12.44 -15.59 15.94
N GLY A 441 13.58 -14.96 16.21
CA GLY A 441 14.83 -15.61 16.61
C GLY A 441 14.67 -16.40 17.90
N LEU A 442 14.04 -15.79 18.91
CA LEU A 442 13.70 -16.44 20.17
C LEU A 442 12.70 -17.59 19.95
N ARG A 443 11.63 -17.36 19.18
CA ARG A 443 10.62 -18.39 18.85
C ARG A 443 11.20 -19.60 18.15
N ARG A 444 12.10 -19.39 17.18
CA ARG A 444 12.69 -20.47 16.36
C ARG A 444 13.93 -21.10 16.98
N ARG A 445 14.41 -20.59 18.12
CA ARG A 445 15.65 -21.02 18.78
C ARG A 445 16.85 -21.01 17.81
N VAL A 446 17.05 -19.88 17.13
CA VAL A 446 18.18 -19.71 16.20
C VAL A 446 19.52 -19.76 16.93
N HIS A 447 20.60 -20.06 16.21
CA HIS A 447 21.95 -20.11 16.77
C HIS A 447 22.30 -18.85 17.60
N PRO A 448 23.00 -18.96 18.75
CA PRO A 448 23.34 -17.83 19.60
C PRO A 448 23.97 -16.64 18.87
N ASP A 449 24.97 -16.89 18.01
CA ASP A 449 25.63 -15.82 17.24
C ASP A 449 24.66 -15.01 16.37
N LYS A 450 23.63 -15.66 15.83
CA LYS A 450 22.61 -15.01 15.00
C LYS A 450 21.70 -14.11 15.84
N LEU A 451 21.32 -14.55 17.03
CA LEU A 451 20.53 -13.74 17.96
C LEU A 451 21.36 -12.57 18.49
N LEU A 452 22.63 -12.79 18.84
CA LEU A 452 23.51 -11.72 19.32
C LEU A 452 23.77 -10.68 18.24
N SER A 453 23.97 -11.10 16.99
CA SER A 453 24.05 -10.18 15.84
C SER A 453 22.76 -9.36 15.68
N ALA A 454 21.58 -9.97 15.89
CA ALA A 454 20.28 -9.27 15.90
C ALA A 454 20.26 -8.11 16.88
N VAL A 455 20.64 -8.42 18.12
CA VAL A 455 20.61 -7.46 19.21
C VAL A 455 21.66 -6.39 18.98
N GLU A 456 22.87 -6.76 18.53
CA GLU A 456 23.91 -5.81 18.16
C GLU A 456 23.37 -4.76 17.20
N LYS A 457 22.71 -5.22 16.14
CA LYS A 457 22.19 -4.39 15.07
C LYS A 457 20.99 -3.55 15.49
N LEU A 458 20.12 -4.11 16.33
CA LEU A 458 19.04 -3.36 16.99
C LEU A 458 19.60 -2.22 17.84
N LEU A 459 20.63 -2.48 18.65
CA LEU A 459 21.27 -1.45 19.49
C LEU A 459 21.95 -0.38 18.63
N GLU A 460 22.69 -0.76 17.59
CA GLU A 460 23.32 0.17 16.64
C GLU A 460 22.26 1.09 16.00
N CYS A 461 21.18 0.49 15.49
CA CYS A 461 20.05 1.19 14.91
C CYS A 461 19.43 2.19 15.91
N TRP A 462 19.22 1.77 17.15
CA TRP A 462 18.65 2.62 18.21
C TRP A 462 19.55 3.79 18.62
N THR A 463 20.86 3.64 18.47
CA THR A 463 21.83 4.72 18.75
C THR A 463 21.98 5.71 17.60
N VAL A 464 21.89 5.23 16.35
CA VAL A 464 22.06 6.07 15.15
C VAL A 464 20.78 6.84 14.85
N ILE A 465 19.63 6.18 15.00
CA ILE A 465 18.32 6.80 14.73
C ILE A 465 17.97 7.76 15.86
N GLY A 466 17.82 9.04 15.51
CA GLY A 466 17.51 10.10 16.44
C GLY A 466 16.04 10.05 16.88
N ARG A 467 15.82 9.95 18.20
CA ARG A 467 14.47 9.96 18.81
C ARG A 467 13.65 11.22 18.50
N THR A 468 14.32 12.33 18.21
CA THR A 468 13.67 13.58 17.79
C THR A 468 12.90 13.45 16.47
N ARG A 469 13.34 12.55 15.58
CA ARG A 469 12.75 12.37 14.24
C ARG A 469 11.87 11.14 14.14
N PHE A 470 12.29 10.04 14.77
CA PHE A 470 11.65 8.73 14.64
C PHE A 470 11.11 8.23 15.99
N GLY A 471 10.70 9.16 16.85
CA GLY A 471 10.19 8.84 18.18
C GLY A 471 9.03 7.87 18.11
N THR A 472 8.08 8.12 17.20
CA THR A 472 6.91 7.25 16.98
C THR A 472 7.33 5.83 16.57
N GLU A 473 8.29 5.67 15.67
CA GLU A 473 8.70 4.34 15.19
C GLU A 473 9.58 3.61 16.19
N LEU A 474 10.40 4.33 16.95
CA LEU A 474 11.10 3.77 18.12
C LEU A 474 10.10 3.34 19.19
N ASP A 475 9.06 4.12 19.45
CA ASP A 475 8.00 3.78 20.41
C ASP A 475 7.16 2.60 19.92
N GLN A 476 6.85 2.52 18.62
CA GLN A 476 6.24 1.33 18.01
C GLN A 476 7.13 0.10 18.16
N GLY A 477 8.45 0.23 17.94
CA GLY A 477 9.41 -0.84 18.20
C GLY A 477 9.43 -1.28 19.66
N LEU A 478 9.34 -0.34 20.61
CA LEU A 478 9.21 -0.65 22.04
C LEU A 478 7.91 -1.37 22.36
N ALA A 479 6.80 -0.96 21.74
CA ALA A 479 5.49 -1.58 21.91
C ALA A 479 5.46 -3.03 21.38
N VAL A 480 6.28 -3.38 20.37
CA VAL A 480 6.37 -4.78 19.91
C VAL A 480 6.86 -5.71 21.01
N PHE A 481 7.70 -5.25 21.95
CA PHE A 481 8.12 -6.09 23.08
C PHE A 481 6.94 -6.50 23.98
N ASP A 482 5.87 -5.71 24.04
CA ASP A 482 4.68 -6.05 24.82
C ASP A 482 3.96 -7.28 24.24
N SER A 483 4.17 -7.58 22.95
CA SER A 483 3.65 -8.80 22.31
C SER A 483 4.43 -10.09 22.66
N PHE A 484 5.61 -10.00 23.29
CA PHE A 484 6.42 -11.19 23.58
C PHE A 484 5.80 -12.02 24.70
N ALA A 485 5.35 -11.37 25.78
CA ALA A 485 4.77 -12.06 26.93
C ALA A 485 3.58 -12.99 26.58
N PRO A 486 2.54 -12.53 25.86
CA PRO A 486 1.44 -13.42 25.46
C PRO A 486 1.87 -14.48 24.44
N LEU A 487 2.85 -14.19 23.57
CA LEU A 487 3.31 -15.12 22.54
C LEU A 487 4.10 -16.32 23.12
N PHE A 488 4.82 -16.09 24.22
CA PHE A 488 5.67 -17.10 24.87
C PHE A 488 5.07 -17.63 26.17
N ALA A 489 3.79 -17.35 26.46
CA ALA A 489 3.14 -17.76 27.70
C ALA A 489 3.18 -19.29 27.93
N ASP A 490 3.04 -20.06 26.84
CA ASP A 490 3.07 -21.53 26.86
C ASP A 490 4.46 -22.11 26.57
N ASP A 491 5.49 -21.27 26.41
CA ASP A 491 6.85 -21.71 26.09
C ASP A 491 7.59 -22.18 27.38
N PRO A 492 8.23 -23.37 27.38
CA PRO A 492 8.93 -23.89 28.55
C PRO A 492 10.12 -23.05 29.02
N ASP A 493 10.66 -22.18 28.15
CA ASP A 493 11.75 -21.25 28.48
C ASP A 493 11.24 -19.81 28.66
N CYS A 494 9.95 -19.61 28.96
CA CYS A 494 9.32 -18.29 29.06
C CYS A 494 10.06 -17.31 30.00
N GLU A 495 10.60 -17.79 31.13
CA GLU A 495 11.37 -16.97 32.07
C GLU A 495 12.66 -16.43 31.46
N VAL A 496 13.40 -17.27 30.73
CA VAL A 496 14.65 -16.89 30.05
C VAL A 496 14.35 -15.91 28.92
N ILE A 497 13.28 -16.14 28.17
CA ILE A 497 12.82 -15.25 27.10
C ILE A 497 12.39 -13.89 27.67
N ALA A 498 11.66 -13.88 28.79
CA ALA A 498 11.26 -12.66 29.48
C ALA A 498 12.49 -11.91 30.03
N GLU A 499 13.51 -12.61 30.53
CA GLU A 499 14.76 -12.01 30.98
C GLU A 499 15.52 -11.34 29.82
N ILE A 500 15.69 -12.03 28.69
CA ILE A 500 16.28 -11.49 27.46
C ILE A 500 15.53 -10.25 27.00
N THR A 501 14.20 -10.34 26.95
CA THR A 501 13.32 -9.23 26.56
C THR A 501 13.51 -8.02 27.46
N ARG A 502 13.54 -8.22 28.78
CA ARG A 502 13.76 -7.16 29.77
C ARG A 502 15.15 -6.53 29.65
N MET A 503 16.19 -7.34 29.42
CA MET A 503 17.56 -6.86 29.24
C MET A 503 17.69 -5.96 28.00
N VAL A 504 17.20 -6.43 26.84
CA VAL A 504 17.24 -5.67 25.60
C VAL A 504 16.40 -4.40 25.70
N ARG A 505 15.12 -4.51 26.09
CA ARG A 505 14.22 -3.36 26.22
C ARG A 505 14.75 -2.35 27.22
N GLY A 506 15.26 -2.81 28.37
CA GLY A 506 15.86 -1.96 29.39
C GLY A 506 17.03 -1.15 28.85
N GLN A 507 17.91 -1.76 28.05
CA GLN A 507 19.00 -1.06 27.39
C GLN A 507 18.53 -0.02 26.38
N LEU A 508 17.52 -0.35 25.56
CA LEU A 508 16.98 0.59 24.56
C LEU A 508 16.34 1.83 25.21
N VAL A 509 15.76 1.67 26.40
CA VAL A 509 15.13 2.78 27.14
C VAL A 509 16.14 3.60 27.95
N THR A 510 17.11 2.96 28.59
CA THR A 510 17.98 3.62 29.59
C THR A 510 19.39 3.91 29.11
N GLY A 511 19.88 3.24 28.07
CA GLY A 511 21.27 3.35 27.57
C GLY A 511 22.34 3.00 28.61
N GLY A 512 21.98 2.37 29.73
CA GLY A 512 22.79 2.36 30.96
C GLY A 512 23.97 1.38 31.00
N ALA A 513 23.98 0.30 30.20
CA ALA A 513 25.08 -0.66 30.16
C ALA A 513 25.99 -0.47 28.93
N SER A 514 27.26 -0.89 29.00
CA SER A 514 28.08 -0.96 27.78
C SER A 514 27.51 -2.04 26.83
N ARG A 515 27.51 -1.76 25.51
CA ARG A 515 27.01 -2.66 24.47
C ARG A 515 27.60 -4.07 24.61
N GLU A 516 28.91 -4.15 24.83
CA GLU A 516 29.64 -5.41 25.03
C GLU A 516 29.16 -6.19 26.27
N SER A 517 28.93 -5.50 27.39
CA SER A 517 28.45 -6.15 28.63
C SER A 517 27.06 -6.75 28.46
N LEU A 518 26.18 -6.03 27.76
CA LEU A 518 24.83 -6.52 27.47
C LEU A 518 24.87 -7.75 26.56
N LEU A 519 25.63 -7.70 25.46
CA LEU A 519 25.75 -8.82 24.53
C LEU A 519 26.32 -10.06 25.22
N LEU A 520 27.27 -9.89 26.13
CA LEU A 520 27.84 -10.98 26.91
C LEU A 520 26.84 -11.57 27.91
N ALA A 521 26.04 -10.74 28.59
CA ALA A 521 24.95 -11.19 29.47
C ALA A 521 23.85 -11.94 28.70
N LEU A 522 23.45 -11.41 27.54
CA LEU A 522 22.48 -12.05 26.65
C LEU A 522 22.99 -13.38 26.10
N GLY A 523 24.27 -13.44 25.72
CA GLY A 523 24.90 -14.68 25.26
C GLY A 523 24.81 -15.76 26.33
N ARG A 524 25.15 -15.45 27.58
CA ARG A 524 25.06 -16.37 28.71
C ARG A 524 23.62 -16.83 29.00
N ALA A 525 22.65 -15.93 28.92
CA ALA A 525 21.25 -16.26 29.17
C ALA A 525 20.65 -17.10 28.03
N TYR A 526 21.00 -16.82 26.78
CA TYR A 526 20.41 -17.48 25.61
C TYR A 526 21.10 -18.78 25.20
N GLU A 527 22.42 -18.92 25.42
CA GLU A 527 23.19 -20.11 25.01
C GLU A 527 22.57 -21.47 25.44
N PRO A 528 22.01 -21.62 26.65
CA PRO A 528 21.37 -22.86 27.09
C PRO A 528 20.11 -23.26 26.30
N ILE A 529 19.39 -22.28 25.74
CA ILE A 529 18.12 -22.49 25.03
C ILE A 529 18.30 -22.41 23.50
N GLY A 530 19.23 -21.59 23.00
CA GLY A 530 19.53 -21.44 21.58
C GLY A 530 20.32 -22.60 20.97
N ARG A 531 20.91 -23.47 21.80
CA ARG A 531 21.57 -24.72 21.36
C ARG A 531 20.67 -25.95 21.48
N ARG A 532 19.51 -25.86 22.14
CA ARG A 532 18.51 -26.93 22.11
C ARG A 532 17.94 -26.94 20.69
N THR A 533 18.26 -27.98 19.94
CA THR A 533 17.81 -28.15 18.56
C THR A 533 16.28 -28.06 18.54
N ALA A 534 15.71 -27.41 17.52
CA ALA A 534 14.27 -27.40 17.26
C ALA A 534 13.76 -28.84 17.08
N GLY A 535 13.44 -29.49 18.18
CA GLY A 535 12.79 -30.78 18.23
C GLY A 535 11.33 -30.58 17.88
N ARG A 536 10.96 -31.07 16.69
CA ARG A 536 9.60 -31.37 16.21
C ARG A 536 8.51 -31.26 17.29
N TYR A 537 7.66 -30.25 17.15
CA TYR A 537 6.24 -30.33 17.44
C TYR A 537 5.47 -29.69 16.30
#